data_AF-A0A0W1AZQ7-F1
#
_entry.id   AF-A0A0W1AZQ7-F1
#
_cell.length_a   1.000
_cell.length_b   1.000
_cell.length_c   1.000
_cell.angle_alpha   90.00
_cell.angle_beta   90.00
_cell.angle_gamma   90.00
#
_symmetry.space_group_name_H-M   'P 1'
#
loop_
_entity.id
_entity.type
_entity.pdbx_description
1 polymer ?
#
loop_
_entity_poly.entity_id
_entity_poly.type
_entity_poly.pdbx_seq_one_letter_code
_entity_poly.pdbx_strand_id
1 'polypeptide(L)' 'MNLYVNDKDYSLLNALSTGGAEEFSGRTNITVNLLPGAINTLKITGDHGEVSITQMTVILLLD' A
#
# COMPACT_ATOMS: atom_id res chain seq x y z
N MET A 1 6.86 -4.52 -5.07
CA MET A 1 6.08 -3.27 -4.96
C MET A 1 6.67 -2.48 -3.82
N ASN A 2 6.93 -1.20 -4.05
CA ASN A 2 7.64 -0.35 -3.09
C ASN A 2 6.67 0.71 -2.55
N LEU A 3 6.59 0.81 -1.22
CA LEU A 3 5.76 1.79 -0.53
C LEU A 3 6.68 2.83 0.12
N TYR A 4 6.41 4.10 -0.15
CA TYR A 4 7.06 5.23 0.51
C TYR A 4 6.02 6.02 1.30
N VAL A 5 6.37 6.37 2.54
CA VAL A 5 5.56 7.22 3.42
C VAL A 5 6.44 8.37 3.88
N ASN A 6 6.12 9.60 3.46
CA ASN A 6 6.96 10.78 3.73
C ASN A 6 8.43 10.55 3.34
N ASP A 7 8.65 10.08 2.10
CA ASP A 7 9.96 9.73 1.52
C ASP A 7 10.72 8.59 2.21
N LYS A 8 10.19 8.05 3.32
CA LYS A 8 10.75 6.86 3.97
C LYS A 8 10.26 5.59 3.29
N ASP A 9 11.20 4.72 2.99
CA ASP A 9 10.93 3.42 2.37
C ASP A 9 10.36 2.40 3.38
N TYR A 10 9.23 1.81 3.01
CA TYR A 10 8.52 0.74 3.71
C TYR A 10 8.29 -0.48 2.79
N SER A 11 9.16 -0.69 1.80
CA SER A 11 9.09 -1.75 0.79
C SER A 11 9.15 -3.16 1.37
N LEU A 12 8.00 -3.62 1.87
CA LEU A 12 7.69 -4.98 2.30
C LEU A 12 6.26 -5.38 1.88
N LEU A 13 5.63 -4.57 1.01
CA LEU A 13 4.23 -4.74 0.64
C LEU A 13 4.12 -5.76 -0.50
N ASN A 14 3.68 -6.96 -0.17
CA ASN A 14 3.47 -8.05 -1.12
C ASN A 14 2.01 -8.06 -1.59
N ALA A 15 1.79 -8.07 -2.91
CA ALA A 15 0.50 -8.32 -3.53
C ALA A 15 0.58 -9.67 -4.24
N LEU A 16 -0.08 -10.68 -3.69
CA LEU A 16 -0.13 -12.00 -4.31
C LEU A 16 -1.08 -11.98 -5.52
N SER A 17 -0.79 -12.82 -6.51
CA SER A 17 -1.69 -12.98 -7.66
C SER A 17 -3.07 -13.43 -7.19
N THR A 18 -4.09 -12.75 -7.69
CA THR A 18 -5.49 -13.03 -7.38
C THR A 18 -6.19 -13.85 -8.45
N GLY A 19 -5.51 -14.16 -9.56
CA GLY A 19 -6.13 -14.76 -10.74
C GLY A 19 -6.16 -13.77 -11.91
N GLY A 20 -7.35 -13.51 -12.45
CA GLY A 20 -7.54 -12.59 -13.58
C GLY A 20 -7.48 -11.10 -13.23
N ALA A 21 -7.36 -10.24 -14.24
CA ALA A 21 -7.27 -8.78 -14.08
C ALA A 21 -8.51 -8.13 -13.44
N GLU A 22 -9.66 -8.80 -13.50
CA GLU A 22 -10.93 -8.35 -12.91
C GLU A 22 -11.13 -8.86 -11.47
N GLU A 23 -10.20 -9.66 -10.94
CA GLU A 23 -10.31 -10.28 -9.62
C GLU A 23 -9.61 -9.44 -8.54
N PHE A 24 -10.38 -8.55 -7.90
CA PHE A 24 -9.89 -7.68 -6.82
C PHE A 24 -10.07 -8.28 -5.41
N SER A 25 -9.74 -9.57 -5.25
CA SER A 25 -9.87 -10.30 -3.98
C SER A 25 -8.65 -10.16 -3.06
N GLY A 26 -7.51 -9.76 -3.62
CA GLY A 26 -6.24 -9.63 -2.92
C GLY A 26 -6.24 -8.47 -1.93
N ARG A 27 -5.64 -8.70 -0.76
CA ARG A 27 -5.47 -7.69 0.28
C ARG A 27 -4.05 -7.72 0.80
N THR A 28 -3.49 -6.53 0.99
CA THR A 28 -2.17 -6.34 1.59
C THR A 28 -2.22 -5.14 2.52
N ASN A 29 -1.54 -5.25 3.65
CA ASN A 29 -1.54 -4.22 4.68
C ASN A 29 -0.17 -4.15 5.35
N ILE A 30 0.16 -2.95 5.82
CA ILE A 30 1.38 -2.69 6.58
C ILE A 30 1.09 -1.58 7.59
N THR A 31 1.63 -1.73 8.79
CA THR A 31 1.59 -0.68 9.81
C THR A 31 2.80 0.23 9.64
N VAL A 32 2.56 1.53 9.59
CA VAL A 32 3.59 2.57 9.43
C VAL A 32 3.35 3.69 10.45
N ASN A 33 4.39 4.46 10.74
CA ASN A 33 4.26 5.66 11.55
C ASN A 33 3.82 6.83 10.66
N LEU A 34 2.81 7.58 11.10
CA LEU A 34 2.32 8.77 10.42
C LEU A 34 2.62 10.01 11.26
N LEU A 35 2.82 11.15 10.59
CA LEU A 35 2.84 12.45 11.24
C LEU A 35 1.41 12.88 11.59
N PRO A 36 1.20 13.66 12.67
CA PRO A 36 -0.11 14.21 12.96
C PRO A 36 -0.65 15.10 11.82
N GLY A 37 -1.92 14.91 11.48
CA GLY A 37 -2.63 15.72 10.49
C GLY A 37 -2.57 15.20 9.05
N ALA A 38 -3.16 15.97 8.13
CA ALA A 38 -3.30 15.63 6.71
C ALA A 38 -2.07 16.02 5.87
N ILE A 39 -0.87 15.75 6.38
CA ILE A 39 0.41 16.14 5.76
C ILE A 39 1.21 14.96 5.23
N ASN A 40 0.70 13.74 5.39
CA ASN A 40 1.41 12.53 5.00
C ASN A 40 1.25 12.26 3.50
N THR A 41 2.35 11.92 2.83
CA THR A 41 2.34 11.46 1.45
C THR A 41 2.59 9.96 1.40
N LEU A 42 1.70 9.23 0.73
CA LEU A 42 1.86 7.82 0.43
C LEU A 42 2.13 7.67 -1.07
N LYS A 43 3.21 6.97 -1.41
CA LYS A 43 3.59 6.69 -2.80
C LYS A 43 3.83 5.20 -2.96
N ILE A 44 3.09 4.59 -3.89
CA ILE A 44 3.30 3.21 -4.32
C ILE A 44 3.99 3.22 -5.68
N THR A 45 5.01 2.39 -5.83
CA THR A 45 5.67 2.18 -7.13
C THR A 45 5.75 0.68 -7.44
N GLY A 46 5.40 0.35 -8.69
CA GLY A 46 5.64 -0.98 -9.25
C GLY A 46 7.09 -1.11 -9.70
N ASP A 47 7.53 -2.35 -9.87
CA ASP A 47 8.84 -2.66 -10.45
C ASP A 47 8.66 -3.73 -11.54
N HIS A 48 8.30 -4.95 -11.15
CA HIS A 48 8.01 -6.06 -12.08
C HIS A 48 6.55 -6.53 -11.95
N GLY A 49 5.84 -6.58 -13.09
CA GLY A 49 4.44 -7.00 -13.17
C GLY A 49 3.44 -5.85 -13.16
N GLU A 50 2.16 -6.20 -13.23
CA GLU A 50 1.04 -5.25 -13.18
C GLU A 50 0.19 -5.51 -11.93
N VAL A 51 -0.21 -4.44 -11.25
CA VAL A 51 -1.12 -4.50 -10.10
C VAL A 51 -2.20 -3.45 -10.30
N SER A 52 -3.44 -3.90 -10.39
CA SER A 52 -4.62 -3.03 -10.41
C SER A 52 -5.11 -2.81 -8.99
N ILE A 53 -5.26 -1.54 -8.58
CA ILE A 53 -5.69 -1.17 -7.23
C ILE A 53 -7.07 -0.52 -7.30
N THR A 54 -8.06 -1.11 -6.64
CA THR A 54 -9.42 -0.54 -6.54
C THR A 54 -9.62 0.36 -5.34
N GLN A 55 -8.90 0.09 -4.24
CA GLN A 55 -9.06 0.82 -2.99
C GLN A 55 -7.76 0.89 -2.21
N MET A 56 -7.51 2.06 -1.61
CA MET A 56 -6.49 2.27 -0.58
C MET A 56 -7.19 2.84 0.66
N THR A 57 -6.85 2.33 1.84
CA THR A 57 -7.45 2.79 3.10
C THR A 57 -6.38 2.92 4.15
N VAL A 58 -6.41 4.04 4.87
CA VAL A 58 -5.55 4.31 6.02
C VAL A 58 -6.42 4.26 7.26
N ILE A 59 -6.11 3.36 8.19
CA ILE A 59 -6.77 3.25 9.48
C ILE A 59 -5.77 3.58 10.57
N LEU A 60 -6.18 4.36 11.56
CA LEU A 60 -5.39 4.58 12.76
C LEU A 60 -5.49 3.32 13.61
N LEU A 61 -4.34 2.79 14.02
CA LEU A 61 -4.29 1.81 15.11
C LEU A 61 -4.59 2.57 16.39
N LEU A 62 -5.73 2.23 16.99
CA LEU A 62 -6.07 2.65 18.34
C LEU A 62 -5.40 1.63 19.28
N ASP A 63 -4.63 2.14 20.24
CA ASP A 63 -4.08 1.33 21.33
C ASP A 63 -5.19 0.85 22.28
#